data_AF-A0A6P0S3U1-F1
#
_entry.id   AF-A0A6P0S3U1-F1
#
_cell.length_a   1.000
_cell.length_b   1.000
_cell.length_c   1.000
_cell.angle_alpha   90.00
_cell.angle_beta   90.00
_cell.angle_gamma   90.00
#
_symmetry.space_group_name_H-M   'P 1'
#
loop_
_entity.id
_entity.type
_entity.pdbx_description
1 polymer ?
#
loop_
_entity_poly.entity_id
_entity_poly.type
_entity_poly.pdbx_seq_one_letter_code
_entity_poly.pdbx_strand_id
1 'polypeptide(L)'
;MESIKLKSHVGDDGVLKIQVPVYLKNEDLEVMIIFQPIKSEDDNSATLESRGWQPGFFEEVIGGWEGKPLERPEQLPYEIREELTFGEDRL
;
A
#
# COMPACT_ATOMS: atom_id res chain seq x y z
N MET A 1 10.86 13.69 -33.33
CA MET A 1 11.31 13.30 -31.99
C MET A 1 10.11 12.79 -31.22
N GLU A 2 10.03 11.48 -31.01
CA GLU A 2 9.04 10.90 -30.09
C GLU A 2 9.72 10.56 -28.77
N SER A 3 9.05 10.84 -27.65
CA SER A 3 9.58 10.55 -26.32
C SER A 3 8.77 9.43 -25.68
N ILE A 4 9.44 8.37 -25.23
CA ILE A 4 8.81 7.22 -24.55
C ILE A 4 9.17 7.31 -23.06
N LYS A 5 8.16 7.37 -22.18
CA LYS A 5 8.37 7.26 -20.73
C LYS A 5 8.28 5.79 -20.32
N LEU A 6 9.40 5.22 -19.88
CA LEU A 6 9.50 3.83 -19.44
C LEU A 6 9.82 3.76 -17.95
N LYS A 7 9.00 3.04 -17.18
CA LYS A 7 9.33 2.63 -15.81
C LYS A 7 9.75 1.17 -15.86
N SER A 8 11.00 0.89 -15.51
CA SER A 8 11.57 -0.46 -15.51
C SER A 8 12.42 -0.66 -14.27
N HIS A 9 12.47 -1.89 -13.77
CA HIS A 9 13.29 -2.26 -12.61
C HIS A 9 14.63 -2.82 -13.11
N VAL A 10 15.71 -2.32 -12.52
CA VAL A 10 17.06 -2.83 -12.74
C VAL A 10 17.32 -3.87 -11.66
N GLY A 11 17.49 -5.13 -12.07
CA GLY A 11 17.79 -6.22 -11.16
C GLY A 11 19.26 -6.25 -10.76
N ASP A 12 19.65 -7.32 -10.07
CA ASP A 12 21.02 -7.51 -9.55
C ASP A 12 22.10 -7.59 -10.64
N ASP A 13 21.70 -7.81 -11.89
CA ASP A 13 22.58 -7.81 -13.05
C ASP A 13 22.98 -6.40 -13.53
N GLY A 14 22.32 -5.36 -13.02
CA GLY A 14 22.56 -3.97 -13.41
C GLY A 14 22.09 -3.63 -14.82
N VAL A 15 21.25 -4.46 -15.45
CA VAL A 15 20.86 -4.30 -16.86
C VAL A 15 19.47 -3.65 -17.00
N LEU A 16 19.43 -2.47 -17.64
CA LEU A 16 18.19 -1.83 -18.06
C LEU A 16 17.76 -2.33 -19.47
N LYS A 17 16.63 -3.05 -19.55
CA LYS A 17 16.07 -3.53 -20.83
C LYS A 17 15.09 -2.51 -21.42
N ILE A 18 15.36 -2.07 -22.64
CA ILE A 18 14.50 -1.16 -23.42
C ILE A 18 13.99 -1.91 -24.64
N GLN A 19 12.67 -1.96 -24.83
CA GLN A 19 12.04 -2.60 -25.98
C GLN A 19 11.48 -1.53 -26.92
N VAL A 20 11.89 -1.59 -28.19
CA VAL A 20 11.41 -0.67 -29.23
C VAL A 20 10.13 -1.25 -29.86
N PRO A 21 9.10 -0.43 -30.11
CA PRO A 21 7.87 -0.89 -30.77
C PRO A 21 8.11 -1.56 -32.14
N VAL A 22 7.28 -2.55 -32.45
CA VAL A 22 7.41 -3.39 -33.65
C VAL A 22 7.20 -2.67 -34.99
N TYR A 23 6.68 -1.44 -34.98
CA TYR A 23 6.50 -0.64 -36.19
C TYR A 23 7.81 0.03 -36.66
N LEU A 24 8.84 0.10 -35.79
CA LEU A 24 10.16 0.69 -36.09
C LEU A 24 11.18 -0.38 -36.52
N LYS A 25 10.75 -1.36 -37.32
CA LYS A 25 11.61 -2.47 -37.75
C LYS A 25 12.47 -2.07 -38.95
N ASN A 26 13.74 -2.49 -38.93
CA ASN A 26 14.71 -2.28 -40.00
C ASN A 26 15.00 -0.79 -40.30
N GLU A 27 14.97 0.06 -39.27
CA GLU A 27 15.31 1.47 -39.38
C GLU A 27 16.43 1.83 -38.40
N ASP A 28 17.31 2.75 -38.81
CA ASP A 28 18.34 3.30 -37.95
C ASP A 28 17.73 4.33 -37.01
N LEU A 29 17.90 4.14 -35.70
CA LEU A 29 17.31 4.97 -34.66
C LEU A 29 18.39 5.67 -33.84
N GLU A 30 18.33 6.99 -33.78
CA GLU A 30 19.11 7.78 -32.83
C GLU A 30 18.33 7.87 -31.49
N VAL A 31 18.96 7.43 -30.40
CA VAL A 31 18.32 7.31 -29.08
C VAL A 31 19.05 8.14 -28.04
N MET A 32 18.31 9.01 -27.33
CA MET A 32 18.79 9.77 -26.18
C MET A 32 18.14 9.24 -24.90
N ILE A 33 18.95 8.81 -23.93
CA ILE A 33 18.48 8.23 -22.67
C ILE A 33 18.78 9.18 -21.52
N ILE A 34 17.75 9.54 -20.77
CA ILE A 34 17.85 10.29 -19.51
C ILE A 34 17.24 9.41 -18.43
N PHE A 35 18.03 9.02 -17.42
CA PHE A 35 17.53 8.22 -16.30
C PHE A 35 17.66 8.99 -14.99
N GLN A 36 16.69 8.77 -14.10
CA GLN A 36 16.72 9.24 -12.73
C GLN A 36 16.39 8.03 -11.84
N PRO A 37 17.27 7.67 -10.89
CA PRO A 37 16.95 6.64 -9.90
C PRO A 37 15.69 7.05 -9.15
N ILE A 38 14.66 6.22 -9.21
CA ILE A 38 13.45 6.42 -8.42
C ILE A 38 13.79 5.90 -7.02
N LYS A 39 13.97 6.80 -6.06
CA LYS A 39 14.01 6.41 -4.65
C LYS A 39 12.64 5.82 -4.31
N SER A 40 12.60 4.53 -4.02
CA SER A 40 11.41 3.91 -3.45
C SER A 40 11.12 4.59 -2.11
N GLU A 41 9.88 5.01 -1.89
CA GLU A 41 9.41 5.50 -0.58
C GLU A 41 9.50 4.39 0.50
N ASP A 42 9.85 3.16 0.09
CA ASP A 42 10.21 2.01 0.91
C ASP A 42 11.65 2.02 1.45
N ASP A 43 12.30 3.18 1.54
CA ASP A 43 13.28 3.38 2.62
C ASP A 43 12.51 3.34 3.95
N ASN A 44 12.11 2.14 4.38
CA ASN A 44 11.58 1.84 5.71
C ASN A 44 12.62 2.07 6.83
N SER A 45 13.78 2.64 6.49
CA SER A 45 14.71 3.29 7.42
C SER A 45 14.34 4.74 7.76
N ALA A 46 13.31 5.29 7.12
CA ALA A 46 12.65 6.52 7.54
C ALA A 46 12.14 6.30 8.97
N THR A 47 12.81 6.90 9.96
CA THR A 47 12.41 6.84 11.35
C THR A 47 10.95 7.30 11.50
N LEU A 48 10.22 6.83 12.51
CA LEU A 48 8.79 7.14 12.68
C LEU A 48 8.52 8.66 12.65
N GLU A 49 9.47 9.45 13.11
CA GLU A 49 9.44 10.91 13.08
C GLU A 49 9.51 11.48 11.67
N SER A 50 10.30 10.88 10.77
CA SER A 50 10.37 11.29 9.37
C SER A 50 9.09 10.97 8.58
N ARG A 51 8.24 10.08 9.12
CA ARG A 51 6.87 9.81 8.63
C ARG A 51 5.82 10.71 9.28
N GLY A 52 6.23 11.69 10.11
CA GLY A 52 5.36 12.67 10.75
C GLY A 52 4.72 12.20 12.06
N TRP A 53 5.10 11.04 12.59
CA TRP A 53 4.65 10.60 13.92
C TRP A 53 5.42 11.33 15.01
N GLN A 54 4.74 11.64 16.11
CA GLN A 54 5.41 12.21 17.27
C GLN A 54 6.21 11.12 18.00
N PRO A 55 7.32 11.46 18.68
CA PRO A 55 8.05 10.48 19.48
C PRO A 55 7.14 9.82 20.52
N GLY A 56 7.23 8.49 20.66
CA GLY A 56 6.43 7.75 21.64
C GLY A 56 4.98 7.52 21.24
N PHE A 57 4.56 7.87 20.02
CA PHE A 57 3.15 7.80 19.61
C PHE A 57 2.54 6.39 19.72
N PHE A 58 3.32 5.33 19.49
CA PHE A 58 2.83 3.95 19.56
C PHE A 58 3.13 3.29 20.91
N GLU A 59 4.03 3.88 21.68
CA GLU A 59 4.52 3.37 22.96
C GLU A 59 3.75 3.96 24.14
N GLU A 60 3.31 5.21 24.05
CA GLU A 60 2.63 5.95 25.10
C GLU A 60 1.24 6.41 24.64
N VAL A 61 0.20 5.85 25.28
CA VAL A 61 -1.18 6.24 25.05
C VAL A 61 -1.69 6.96 26.28
N ILE A 62 -1.85 8.29 26.18
CA ILE A 62 -2.43 9.10 27.27
C ILE A 62 -3.85 8.60 27.56
N GLY A 63 -4.12 8.23 28.81
CA GLY A 63 -5.39 7.60 29.20
C GLY A 63 -5.49 6.11 28.87
N GLY A 64 -4.37 5.48 28.51
CA GLY A 64 -4.27 4.04 28.38
C GLY A 64 -4.53 3.31 29.70
N TRP A 65 -4.95 2.05 29.60
CA TRP A 65 -5.21 1.22 30.77
C TRP A 65 -3.90 0.75 31.42
N GLU A 66 -3.65 1.17 32.66
CA GLU A 66 -2.47 0.77 33.46
C GLU A 66 -2.72 -0.46 34.37
N GLY A 67 -3.92 -1.03 34.33
CA GLY A 67 -4.29 -2.17 35.18
C GLY A 67 -3.81 -3.52 34.64
N LYS A 68 -4.37 -4.60 35.19
CA LYS A 68 -4.10 -5.96 34.68
C LYS A 68 -4.54 -6.09 33.21
N PRO A 69 -3.82 -6.86 32.37
CA PRO A 69 -4.22 -7.08 30.99
C PRO A 69 -5.70 -7.45 30.88
N LEU A 70 -6.41 -6.79 29.96
CA LEU A 70 -7.81 -7.08 29.72
C LEU A 70 -7.93 -8.47 29.08
N GLU A 71 -8.54 -9.40 29.80
CA GLU A 71 -8.86 -10.72 29.27
C GLU A 71 -10.23 -10.65 28.58
N ARG A 72 -10.28 -11.05 27.31
CA ARG A 72 -11.55 -11.24 26.62
C ARG A 72 -12.13 -12.59 27.07
N PRO A 73 -13.28 -12.62 27.79
CA PRO A 73 -13.93 -13.89 28.12
C PRO A 73 -14.44 -14.58 26.85
N GLU A 74 -14.86 -15.83 26.98
CA GLU A 74 -15.53 -16.53 25.87
C GLU A 74 -16.72 -15.72 25.35
N GLN A 75 -16.80 -15.59 24.04
CA GLN A 75 -17.91 -14.91 23.38
C GLN A 75 -19.21 -15.66 23.70
N LEU A 76 -20.21 -14.94 24.21
CA LEU A 76 -21.53 -15.51 24.44
C LEU A 76 -22.19 -15.95 23.12
N PRO A 77 -23.13 -16.91 23.15
CA PRO A 77 -23.96 -17.23 22.00
C PRO A 77 -24.62 -15.98 21.42
N TYR A 78 -24.86 -15.99 20.11
CA TYR A 78 -25.59 -14.91 19.47
C TYR A 78 -26.97 -14.73 20.09
N GLU A 79 -27.39 -13.48 20.23
CA GLU A 79 -28.77 -13.16 20.57
C GLU A 79 -29.71 -13.71 19.50
N ILE A 80 -30.75 -14.42 19.93
CA ILE A 80 -31.84 -14.83 19.05
C ILE A 80 -32.77 -13.62 18.92
N ARG A 81 -32.80 -13.02 17.73
CA ARG A 81 -33.74 -11.95 17.41
C ARG A 81 -35.09 -12.56 17.01
N GLU A 82 -36.17 -11.85 17.29
CA GLU A 82 -37.49 -12.20 16.77
C GLU A 82 -37.49 -12.19 15.25
N GLU A 83 -38.31 -13.07 14.65
CA GLU A 83 -38.52 -13.04 13.20
C GLU A 83 -39.16 -11.73 12.79
N LEU A 84 -38.68 -11.19 11.66
CA LEU A 84 -39.14 -9.91 11.17
C LEU A 84 -40.54 -10.07 10.56
N THR A 85 -41.58 -9.82 11.34
CA THR A 85 -42.96 -9.87 10.87
C THR A 85 -43.33 -8.54 10.21
N PHE A 86 -43.64 -8.57 8.91
CA PHE A 86 -44.37 -7.48 8.27
C PHE A 86 -45.85 -7.75 8.51
N GLY A 87 -46.55 -6.85 9.20
CA GLY A 87 -47.92 -7.08 9.67
C GLY A 87 -48.82 -7.73 8.62
N GLU A 88 -49.34 -8.92 8.94
CA GLU A 88 -50.42 -9.56 8.19
C GLU A 88 -51.74 -8.83 8.47
N ASP A 89 -51.86 -7.59 8.00
CA ASP A 89 -53.10 -6.81 8.06
C ASP A 89 -53.28 -6.05 6.75
N ARG A 90 -53.42 -6.78 5.63
CA ARG A 90 -54.08 -6.30 4.40
C ARG A 90 -54.64 -7.46 3.58
N LEU A 91 -55.83 -7.93 3.94
CA LEU A 91 -56.87 -8.36 3.01
C LEU A 91 -58.22 -7.82 3.47
#